data_AF-A0A1B8DTY3-F1
#
_entry.id   AF-A0A1B8DTY3-F1
#
_cell.length_a   1.000
_cell.length_b   1.000
_cell.length_c   1.000
_cell.angle_alpha   90.00
_cell.angle_beta   90.00
_cell.angle_gamma   90.00
#
_symmetry.space_group_name_H-M   'P 1'
#
loop_
_entity.id
_entity.type
_entity.pdbx_description
1 polymer ?
#
loop_
_entity_poly.entity_id
_entity_poly.type
_entity_poly.pdbx_seq_one_letter_code
_entity_poly.pdbx_strand_id
1 'polypeptide(L)'
;MSRFIRKAATALETKLDTKPTPAAPSRHESDLEHRTRKARNFEETEAKLPNLRNSPAPDERPTITTNILSYLGSWNPRPHPITSNDTVWLFDNTAYRNPTTNNWEAEVIAAVFDKETGVKVSLVVADIAEKLGLGHGDEAEARIKDRLMPFMRSVLPGRVVNVDFGRRRTQLKLGPGGRNGISSDIRALPQHKDGDIVAGVANVPRGTNGILEMKTVYAEPDGWAIISDVDDTIKITQTGDPIGILRSTFAAEAAPVPGMSLLYDYIQTVVTKSAPWFYLSASPYNLYAFLHEFINEFYPQGTLILRDASWRNLAGLLTSLTQATQEYKVDRMDKIHSWLPRRTMICIGDSTQSDPEAYGEMYRKYPKWIGLILIRRVENIAEVGLEEKNDPSRFEKAFKDVPESVWHVYSDAEECYKYIDKAVSAKARKA
;
A
#
# COMPACT_ATOMS: atom_id res chain seq x y z
N MET A 1 -16.54 -4.59 59.87
CA MET A 1 -15.92 -4.04 58.64
C MET A 1 -14.56 -3.47 59.00
N SER A 2 -13.50 -4.25 58.76
CA SER A 2 -12.17 -4.05 59.33
C SER A 2 -11.34 -3.01 58.55
N ARG A 3 -10.51 -2.26 59.28
CA ARG A 3 -9.50 -1.30 58.79
C ARG A 3 -8.57 -1.84 57.68
N PHE A 4 -8.55 -3.14 57.45
CA PHE A 4 -7.85 -3.79 56.33
C PHE A 4 -8.40 -3.43 54.94
N ILE A 5 -9.72 -3.20 54.79
CA ILE A 5 -10.31 -2.90 53.48
C ILE A 5 -10.03 -1.46 53.06
N ARG A 6 -9.97 -0.50 54.00
CA ARG A 6 -9.62 0.90 53.70
C ARG A 6 -8.15 1.08 53.31
N LYS A 7 -7.22 0.33 53.91
CA LYS A 7 -5.78 0.45 53.58
C LYS A 7 -5.43 -0.15 52.20
N ALA A 8 -6.21 -1.14 51.73
CA ALA A 8 -6.07 -1.69 50.38
C ALA A 8 -6.62 -0.73 49.29
N ALA A 9 -7.70 0.00 49.58
CA ALA A 9 -8.27 0.98 48.65
C ALA A 9 -7.35 2.19 48.42
N THR A 10 -6.75 2.75 49.48
CA THR A 10 -5.86 3.92 49.37
C THR A 10 -4.48 3.58 48.75
N ALA A 11 -4.06 2.31 48.79
CA ALA A 11 -2.85 1.83 48.13
C ALA A 11 -3.06 1.48 46.64
N LEU A 12 -4.30 1.31 46.20
CA LEU A 12 -4.63 1.13 44.78
C LEU A 12 -4.79 2.47 44.04
N GLU A 13 -5.30 3.51 44.71
CA GLU A 13 -5.48 4.85 44.10
C GLU A 13 -4.15 5.57 43.82
N THR A 14 -3.05 5.19 44.47
CA THR A 14 -1.71 5.77 44.22
C THR A 14 -0.86 5.02 43.19
N LYS A 15 -1.39 3.95 42.58
CA LYS A 15 -0.70 3.18 41.52
C LYS A 15 -1.37 3.24 40.14
N LEU A 16 -2.45 4.01 40.00
CA LEU A 16 -3.20 4.14 38.74
C LEU A 16 -3.09 5.51 38.07
N ASP A 17 -2.29 6.43 38.63
CA ASP A 17 -2.06 7.75 38.02
C ASP A 17 -0.60 7.91 37.58
N THR A 18 -0.20 7.08 36.63
CA THR A 18 0.79 7.51 35.65
C THR A 18 0.04 7.68 34.34
N LYS A 19 -0.31 8.93 34.00
CA LYS A 19 -0.60 9.29 32.61
C LYS A 19 0.44 8.58 31.74
N PRO A 20 0.02 7.88 30.67
CA PRO A 20 0.98 7.28 29.76
C PRO A 20 1.92 8.41 29.32
N THR A 21 3.19 8.27 29.69
CA THR A 21 4.23 9.09 29.09
C THR A 21 4.14 8.76 27.60
N PRO A 22 3.97 9.76 26.70
CA PRO A 22 3.88 9.47 25.27
C PRO A 22 5.09 8.60 24.93
N ALA A 23 4.81 7.44 24.33
CA ALA A 23 5.86 6.55 23.89
C ALA A 23 6.84 7.40 23.07
N ALA A 24 8.12 7.35 23.43
CA ALA A 24 9.15 7.95 22.59
C ALA A 24 8.91 7.43 21.16
N PRO A 25 9.01 8.28 20.12
CA PRO A 25 8.79 7.84 18.76
C PRO A 25 9.62 6.58 18.53
N SER A 26 8.97 5.54 17.98
CA SER A 26 9.73 4.42 17.45
C SER A 26 10.80 5.00 16.52
N ARG A 27 12.00 4.40 16.43
CA ARG A 27 13.16 4.96 15.69
C ARG A 27 12.89 5.32 14.21
N HIS A 28 11.68 5.05 13.71
CA HIS A 28 11.23 5.13 12.34
C HIS A 28 10.07 6.13 12.11
N GLU A 29 9.49 6.72 13.16
CA GLU A 29 8.41 7.73 13.04
C GLU A 29 8.98 9.14 12.91
N SER A 30 8.53 9.92 11.91
CA SER A 30 8.98 11.31 11.77
C SER A 30 8.33 12.24 12.80
N ASP A 31 8.98 13.37 13.11
CA ASP A 31 8.43 14.37 14.04
C ASP A 31 7.07 14.93 13.59
N LEU A 32 6.83 15.00 12.29
CA LEU A 32 5.56 15.45 11.71
C LEU A 32 4.47 14.39 11.86
N GLU A 33 4.80 13.12 11.60
CA GLU A 33 3.91 11.97 11.82
C GLU A 33 3.49 11.90 13.30
N HIS A 34 4.46 11.94 14.21
CA HIS A 34 4.23 11.85 15.65
C HIS A 34 3.31 12.96 16.16
N ARG A 35 3.54 14.21 15.75
CA ARG A 35 2.70 15.35 16.16
C ARG A 35 1.30 15.28 15.55
N THR A 36 1.17 14.89 14.28
CA THR A 36 -0.14 14.67 13.65
C THR A 36 -0.93 13.62 14.42
N ARG A 37 -0.31 12.47 14.72
CA ARG A 37 -0.95 11.37 15.43
C ARG A 37 -1.42 11.75 16.83
N LYS A 38 -0.59 12.51 17.56
CA LYS A 38 -0.94 13.06 18.87
C LYS A 38 -2.07 14.08 18.79
N ALA A 39 -2.03 15.02 17.85
CA ALA A 39 -3.05 16.06 17.70
C ALA A 39 -4.44 15.51 17.32
N ARG A 40 -4.48 14.34 16.66
CA ARG A 40 -5.69 13.71 16.15
C ARG A 40 -6.12 12.46 16.94
N ASN A 41 -5.51 12.23 18.11
CA ASN A 41 -5.84 11.13 19.02
C ASN A 41 -5.85 9.75 18.33
N PHE A 42 -4.85 9.48 17.49
CA PHE A 42 -4.73 8.19 16.81
C PHE A 42 -4.66 7.03 17.80
N GLU A 43 -3.88 7.16 18.87
CA GLU A 43 -3.75 6.12 19.90
C GLU A 43 -5.10 5.76 20.55
N GLU A 44 -5.93 6.76 20.84
CA GLU A 44 -7.26 6.53 21.43
C GLU A 44 -8.20 5.83 20.44
N THR A 45 -8.14 6.21 19.16
CA THR A 45 -8.94 5.58 18.10
C THR A 45 -8.50 4.13 17.87
N GLU A 46 -7.19 3.89 17.78
CA GLU A 46 -6.58 2.58 17.60
C GLU A 46 -6.94 1.62 18.75
N ALA A 47 -6.94 2.10 19.99
CA ALA A 47 -7.30 1.31 21.17
C ALA A 47 -8.78 0.86 21.17
N LYS A 48 -9.66 1.57 20.47
CA LYS A 48 -11.09 1.25 20.35
C LYS A 48 -11.40 0.32 19.19
N LEU A 49 -10.45 0.07 18.27
CA LEU A 49 -10.68 -0.78 17.10
C LEU A 49 -10.71 -2.27 17.46
N PRO A 50 -11.53 -3.08 16.76
CA PRO A 50 -11.66 -4.49 17.05
C PRO A 50 -10.36 -5.25 16.70
N ASN A 51 -9.90 -6.11 17.61
CA ASN A 51 -8.74 -6.95 17.37
C ASN A 51 -9.14 -8.22 16.60
N LEU A 52 -8.79 -8.27 15.31
CA LEU A 52 -9.18 -9.34 14.39
C LEU A 52 -8.31 -10.62 14.50
N ARG A 53 -7.29 -10.64 15.37
CA ARG A 53 -6.39 -11.80 15.55
C ARG A 53 -7.00 -12.95 16.37
N ASN A 54 -8.04 -12.70 17.16
CA ASN A 54 -8.46 -13.63 18.23
C ASN A 54 -9.53 -14.67 17.86
N SER A 55 -10.01 -14.72 16.61
CA SER A 55 -10.93 -15.79 16.21
C SER A 55 -10.18 -16.96 15.57
N PRO A 56 -10.27 -18.19 16.10
CA PRO A 56 -9.74 -19.39 15.45
C PRO A 56 -10.47 -19.65 14.13
N ALA A 57 -9.78 -20.23 13.15
CA ALA A 57 -10.43 -20.71 11.93
C ALA A 57 -11.49 -21.76 12.30
N PRO A 58 -12.66 -21.79 11.62
CA PRO A 58 -13.74 -22.71 11.97
C PRO A 58 -13.42 -24.17 11.64
N ASP A 59 -12.46 -24.41 10.75
CA ASP A 59 -12.10 -25.75 10.28
C ASP A 59 -11.07 -26.42 11.22
N GLU A 60 -11.28 -27.69 11.55
CA GLU A 60 -10.36 -28.58 12.30
C GLU A 60 -9.04 -28.81 11.56
N ARG A 61 -8.25 -27.75 11.37
CA ARG A 61 -6.90 -27.76 10.81
C ARG A 61 -5.94 -27.22 11.87
N PRO A 62 -4.70 -27.72 11.89
CA PRO A 62 -4.11 -28.18 13.13
C PRO A 62 -3.85 -27.00 14.07
N THR A 63 -4.32 -27.20 15.30
CA THR A 63 -4.36 -26.26 16.40
C THR A 63 -3.00 -25.61 16.66
N ILE A 64 -3.00 -24.50 17.40
CA ILE A 64 -1.86 -23.66 17.80
C ILE A 64 -0.61 -24.47 18.25
N THR A 65 -0.76 -25.73 18.65
CA THR A 65 0.31 -26.68 18.98
C THR A 65 1.25 -27.01 17.81
N THR A 66 0.78 -26.97 16.56
CA THR A 66 1.62 -27.15 15.35
C THR A 66 2.50 -25.93 15.05
N ASN A 67 2.07 -24.74 15.46
CA ASN A 67 2.83 -23.51 15.26
C ASN A 67 4.09 -23.45 16.13
N ILE A 68 4.10 -24.07 17.30
CA ILE A 68 5.27 -24.08 18.20
C ILE A 68 6.38 -24.98 17.63
N LEU A 69 6.04 -26.17 17.11
CA LEU A 69 7.01 -27.06 16.45
C LEU A 69 7.52 -26.53 15.10
N SER A 70 6.81 -25.58 14.50
CA SER A 70 7.22 -24.92 13.25
C SER A 70 8.44 -23.99 13.45
N TYR A 71 8.76 -23.56 14.67
CA TYR A 71 9.90 -22.65 14.93
C TYR A 71 11.29 -23.29 14.72
N LEU A 72 11.39 -24.61 14.53
CA LEU A 72 12.65 -25.35 14.70
C LEU A 72 13.25 -25.99 13.43
N GLY A 73 12.74 -25.69 12.23
CA GLY A 73 13.20 -26.33 10.99
C GLY A 73 13.43 -25.38 9.80
N SER A 74 14.45 -25.68 8.97
CA SER A 74 14.86 -24.92 7.78
C SER A 74 13.88 -25.00 6.58
N TRP A 75 12.77 -25.72 6.73
CA TRP A 75 11.73 -25.94 5.70
C TRP A 75 10.33 -25.51 6.18
N ASN A 76 10.24 -24.39 6.89
CA ASN A 76 8.99 -23.83 7.42
C ASN A 76 8.62 -22.52 6.71
N PRO A 77 7.41 -22.39 6.12
CA PRO A 77 6.31 -23.35 6.07
C PRO A 77 6.46 -24.43 4.97
N ARG A 78 5.96 -25.63 5.26
CA ARG A 78 5.93 -26.74 4.28
C ARG A 78 5.09 -26.33 3.05
N PRO A 79 5.54 -26.62 1.82
CA PRO A 79 4.77 -26.34 0.62
C PRO A 79 3.46 -27.12 0.57
N HIS A 80 2.35 -26.44 0.26
CA HIS A 80 1.03 -27.04 0.04
C HIS A 80 0.40 -26.50 -1.25
N PRO A 81 -0.29 -27.32 -2.05
CA PRO A 81 -1.00 -26.85 -3.23
C PRO A 81 -2.21 -25.99 -2.85
N ILE A 82 -2.73 -25.22 -3.81
CA ILE A 82 -4.02 -24.52 -3.67
C ILE A 82 -5.18 -25.52 -3.65
N THR A 83 -6.19 -25.24 -2.83
CA THR A 83 -7.44 -25.99 -2.74
C THR A 83 -8.63 -25.14 -3.18
N SER A 84 -9.77 -25.78 -3.46
CA SER A 84 -11.01 -25.07 -3.80
C SER A 84 -11.55 -24.18 -2.68
N ASN A 85 -11.04 -24.29 -1.44
CA ASN A 85 -11.44 -23.45 -0.31
C ASN A 85 -10.51 -22.24 -0.10
N ASP A 86 -9.52 -22.05 -0.96
CA ASP A 86 -8.62 -20.92 -0.86
C ASP A 86 -9.16 -19.72 -1.69
N THR A 87 -8.81 -18.51 -1.25
CA THR A 87 -8.80 -17.29 -2.04
C THR A 87 -7.37 -17.01 -2.49
N VAL A 88 -7.17 -16.79 -3.79
CA VAL A 88 -5.85 -16.47 -4.37
C VAL A 88 -5.91 -15.10 -5.02
N TRP A 89 -4.94 -14.24 -4.69
CA TRP A 89 -4.71 -12.96 -5.33
C TRP A 89 -3.37 -13.00 -6.06
N LEU A 90 -3.38 -12.80 -7.37
CA LEU A 90 -2.21 -12.46 -8.16
C LEU A 90 -2.14 -10.95 -8.35
N PHE A 91 -0.93 -10.41 -8.23
CA PHE A 91 -0.69 -8.98 -8.29
C PHE A 91 -0.14 -8.57 -9.65
N ASP A 92 -0.66 -7.46 -10.18
CA ASP A 92 -0.12 -6.83 -11.38
C ASP A 92 1.31 -6.37 -11.13
N ASN A 93 2.15 -6.47 -12.15
CA ASN A 93 3.58 -6.22 -12.02
C ASN A 93 4.19 -5.66 -13.32
N THR A 94 5.47 -5.29 -13.24
CA THR A 94 6.25 -4.81 -14.37
C THR A 94 7.42 -5.75 -14.60
N ALA A 95 7.52 -6.26 -15.83
CA ALA A 95 8.70 -6.95 -16.30
C ALA A 95 9.77 -5.94 -16.69
N TYR A 96 11.01 -6.23 -16.32
CA TYR A 96 12.18 -5.42 -16.63
C TYR A 96 13.31 -6.32 -17.16
N ARG A 97 14.29 -5.72 -17.83
CA ARG A 97 15.52 -6.44 -18.18
C ARG A 97 16.44 -6.44 -16.98
N ASN A 98 16.79 -7.63 -16.50
CA ASN A 98 17.81 -7.78 -15.49
C ASN A 98 19.10 -7.05 -15.92
N PRO A 99 19.62 -6.08 -15.14
CA PRO A 99 20.77 -5.27 -15.56
C PRO A 99 22.06 -6.07 -15.81
N THR A 100 22.16 -7.28 -15.27
CA THR A 100 23.34 -8.16 -15.39
C THR A 100 23.18 -9.18 -16.50
N THR A 101 22.02 -9.86 -16.58
CA THR A 101 21.80 -10.96 -17.53
C THR A 101 21.09 -10.52 -18.81
N ASN A 102 20.50 -9.33 -18.82
CA ASN A 102 19.66 -8.79 -19.89
C ASN A 102 18.38 -9.61 -20.20
N ASN A 103 18.09 -10.63 -19.38
CA ASN A 103 16.88 -11.43 -19.47
C ASN A 103 15.68 -10.67 -18.92
N TRP A 104 14.50 -10.97 -19.47
CA TRP A 104 13.24 -10.48 -18.90
C TRP A 104 12.96 -11.18 -17.58
N GLU A 105 12.72 -10.38 -16.55
CA GLU A 105 12.33 -10.85 -15.23
C GLU A 105 11.20 -9.96 -14.70
N ALA A 106 10.35 -10.51 -13.84
CA ALA A 106 9.43 -9.73 -13.04
C ALA A 106 9.42 -10.28 -11.61
N GLU A 107 9.18 -9.40 -10.66
CA GLU A 107 8.69 -9.83 -9.36
C GLU A 107 7.21 -10.19 -9.48
N VAL A 108 6.88 -11.43 -9.19
CA VAL A 108 5.52 -11.94 -9.21
C VAL A 108 5.07 -12.20 -7.78
N ILE A 109 4.02 -11.48 -7.36
CA ILE A 109 3.46 -11.56 -6.03
C ILE A 109 2.15 -12.34 -6.07
N ALA A 110 2.01 -13.30 -5.16
CA ALA A 110 0.76 -13.97 -4.90
C ALA A 110 0.46 -13.98 -3.41
N ALA A 111 -0.82 -13.85 -3.06
CA ALA A 111 -1.26 -13.89 -1.68
C ALA A 111 -2.45 -14.86 -1.55
N VAL A 112 -2.42 -15.70 -0.50
CA VAL A 112 -3.39 -16.79 -0.34
C VAL A 112 -4.02 -16.77 1.03
N PHE A 113 -5.36 -16.87 1.03
CA PHE A 113 -6.18 -16.77 2.24
C PHE A 113 -7.22 -17.88 2.26
N ASP A 114 -7.74 -18.15 3.45
CA ASP A 114 -8.93 -18.95 3.62
C ASP A 114 -10.16 -18.16 3.14
N LYS A 115 -11.06 -18.81 2.41
CA LYS A 115 -12.35 -18.23 2.05
C LYS A 115 -13.20 -17.94 3.27
N GLU A 116 -13.14 -18.83 4.26
CA GLU A 116 -13.95 -18.73 5.46
C GLU A 116 -13.29 -17.81 6.48
N THR A 117 -14.09 -16.91 7.05
CA THR A 117 -13.68 -16.08 8.16
C THR A 117 -14.16 -16.73 9.45
N GLY A 118 -13.23 -17.09 10.34
CA GLY A 118 -13.58 -17.60 11.69
C GLY A 118 -14.18 -16.54 12.63
N VAL A 119 -14.32 -15.31 12.16
CA VAL A 119 -14.78 -14.15 12.93
C VAL A 119 -16.26 -13.90 12.64
N LYS A 120 -17.04 -13.49 13.64
CA LYS A 120 -18.42 -13.00 13.45
C LYS A 120 -18.40 -11.69 12.65
N VAL A 121 -18.40 -11.80 11.31
CA VAL A 121 -18.29 -10.68 10.36
C VAL A 121 -19.30 -9.57 10.66
N SER A 122 -20.56 -9.93 10.91
CA SER A 122 -21.61 -8.97 11.22
C SER A 122 -21.33 -8.11 12.46
N LEU A 123 -20.68 -8.66 13.49
CA LEU A 123 -20.34 -7.89 14.69
C LEU A 123 -19.26 -6.85 14.41
N VAL A 124 -18.25 -7.21 13.62
CA VAL A 124 -17.16 -6.28 13.24
C VAL A 124 -17.70 -5.19 12.31
N VAL A 125 -18.56 -5.55 11.36
CA VAL A 125 -19.22 -4.60 10.47
C VAL A 125 -20.05 -3.60 11.27
N ALA A 126 -20.88 -4.08 12.20
CA ALA A 126 -21.69 -3.21 13.07
C ALA A 126 -20.82 -2.28 13.93
N ASP A 127 -19.74 -2.79 14.53
CA ASP A 127 -18.82 -1.99 15.34
C ASP A 127 -18.15 -0.85 14.53
N ILE A 128 -17.75 -1.14 13.28
CA ILE A 128 -17.16 -0.15 12.39
C ILE A 128 -18.23 0.85 11.92
N ALA A 129 -19.43 0.40 11.55
CA ALA A 129 -20.53 1.28 11.16
C ALA A 129 -20.91 2.27 12.28
N GLU A 130 -21.01 1.79 13.53
CA GLU A 130 -21.27 2.61 14.71
C GLU A 130 -20.18 3.68 14.90
N LYS A 131 -18.90 3.29 14.83
CA LYS A 131 -17.76 4.23 14.96
C LYS A 131 -17.74 5.30 13.88
N LEU A 132 -18.27 5.00 12.70
CA LEU A 132 -18.36 5.94 11.59
C LEU A 132 -19.61 6.85 11.67
N GLY A 133 -20.49 6.61 12.65
CA GLY A 133 -21.75 7.34 12.84
C GLY A 133 -22.77 7.02 11.76
N LEU A 134 -22.68 5.84 11.13
CA LEU A 134 -23.58 5.42 10.07
C LEU A 134 -24.82 4.78 10.68
N GLY A 135 -26.00 5.23 10.26
CA GLY A 135 -27.26 4.56 10.60
C GLY A 135 -27.37 3.21 9.90
N HIS A 136 -28.28 2.35 10.40
CA HIS A 136 -28.57 1.06 9.76
C HIS A 136 -29.10 1.27 8.33
N GLY A 137 -28.47 0.61 7.35
CA GLY A 137 -28.83 0.73 5.94
C GLY A 137 -27.86 -0.01 5.02
N ASP A 138 -28.44 -0.76 4.07
CA ASP A 138 -27.79 -1.92 3.45
C ASP A 138 -26.54 -1.62 2.60
N GLU A 139 -26.46 -0.47 1.90
CA GLU A 139 -25.37 -0.21 0.94
C GLU A 139 -24.03 0.12 1.61
N ALA A 140 -24.03 1.00 2.62
CA ALA A 140 -22.80 1.34 3.34
C ALA A 140 -22.32 0.15 4.18
N GLU A 141 -23.22 -0.59 4.82
CA GLU A 141 -22.88 -1.82 5.56
C GLU A 141 -22.35 -2.92 4.63
N ALA A 142 -22.93 -3.10 3.43
CA ALA A 142 -22.42 -4.04 2.44
C ALA A 142 -21.01 -3.67 1.99
N ARG A 143 -20.75 -2.38 1.71
CA ARG A 143 -19.41 -1.90 1.34
C ARG A 143 -18.40 -2.10 2.47
N ILE A 144 -18.78 -1.79 3.71
CA ILE A 144 -17.94 -2.03 4.90
C ILE A 144 -17.61 -3.51 5.01
N LYS A 145 -18.61 -4.38 4.88
CA LYS A 145 -18.42 -5.84 4.91
C LYS A 145 -17.42 -6.27 3.85
N ASP A 146 -17.64 -5.92 2.59
CA ASP A 146 -16.80 -6.36 1.47
C ASP A 146 -15.35 -5.89 1.62
N ARG A 147 -15.14 -4.63 2.01
CA ARG A 147 -13.79 -4.06 2.19
C ARG A 147 -13.09 -4.52 3.47
N LEU A 148 -13.83 -4.95 4.49
CA LEU A 148 -13.28 -5.56 5.71
C LEU A 148 -12.89 -7.03 5.50
N MET A 149 -13.54 -7.76 4.60
CA MET A 149 -13.30 -9.20 4.43
C MET A 149 -11.81 -9.58 4.30
N PRO A 150 -10.97 -8.89 3.49
CA PRO A 150 -9.54 -9.19 3.42
C PRO A 150 -8.79 -9.04 4.75
N PHE A 151 -9.24 -8.17 5.65
CA PHE A 151 -8.66 -8.01 6.99
C PHE A 151 -9.09 -9.14 7.94
N MET A 152 -10.17 -9.84 7.63
CA MET A 152 -10.76 -10.87 8.50
C MET A 152 -10.39 -12.29 8.08
N ARG A 153 -9.96 -12.49 6.83
CA ARG A 153 -9.55 -13.80 6.32
C ARG A 153 -8.24 -14.27 6.94
N SER A 154 -8.19 -15.56 7.23
CA SER A 154 -6.96 -16.19 7.71
C SER A 154 -5.99 -16.33 6.56
N VAL A 155 -4.79 -15.80 6.74
CA VAL A 155 -3.66 -16.04 5.87
C VAL A 155 -3.30 -17.53 5.86
N LEU A 156 -2.94 -18.08 4.70
CA LEU A 156 -2.50 -19.47 4.55
C LEU A 156 -1.01 -19.55 4.17
N PRO A 157 -0.10 -19.76 5.15
CA PRO A 157 1.32 -19.95 4.89
C PRO A 157 1.60 -21.20 4.06
N GLY A 158 2.71 -21.20 3.32
CA GLY A 158 3.21 -22.39 2.63
C GLY A 158 2.48 -22.73 1.32
N ARG A 159 1.50 -21.94 0.89
CA ARG A 159 0.79 -22.17 -0.36
C ARG A 159 1.68 -21.94 -1.57
N VAL A 160 1.54 -22.80 -2.58
CA VAL A 160 2.23 -22.73 -3.87
C VAL A 160 1.20 -22.46 -4.96
N VAL A 161 1.40 -21.40 -5.74
CA VAL A 161 0.51 -21.02 -6.85
C VAL A 161 1.23 -21.28 -8.17
N ASN A 162 0.63 -22.05 -9.06
CA ASN A 162 1.10 -22.17 -10.44
C ASN A 162 0.35 -21.18 -11.33
N VAL A 163 1.04 -20.55 -12.28
CA VAL A 163 0.49 -19.53 -13.16
C VAL A 163 0.80 -19.87 -14.61
N ASP A 164 -0.23 -19.87 -15.44
CA ASP A 164 -0.14 -19.97 -16.90
C ASP A 164 0.12 -18.56 -17.46
N PHE A 165 1.36 -18.28 -17.86
CA PHE A 165 1.76 -16.95 -18.32
C PHE A 165 1.76 -16.79 -19.85
N GLY A 166 1.03 -15.79 -20.33
CA GLY A 166 0.91 -15.43 -21.73
C GLY A 166 0.23 -16.49 -22.61
N ARG A 167 0.13 -16.21 -23.90
CA ARG A 167 -0.58 -17.09 -24.87
C ARG A 167 0.05 -18.48 -25.00
N ARG A 168 1.36 -18.59 -24.75
CA ARG A 168 2.10 -19.87 -24.79
C ARG A 168 2.01 -20.66 -23.48
N ARG A 169 1.33 -20.13 -22.45
CA ARG A 169 1.13 -20.74 -21.14
C ARG A 169 2.43 -21.20 -20.48
N THR A 170 3.43 -20.31 -20.48
CA THR A 170 4.68 -20.54 -19.76
C THR A 170 4.37 -20.73 -18.28
N GLN A 171 4.78 -21.83 -17.69
CA GLN A 171 4.46 -22.14 -16.29
C GLN A 171 5.37 -21.36 -15.36
N LEU A 172 4.78 -20.50 -14.52
CA LEU A 172 5.47 -19.87 -13.39
C LEU A 172 5.00 -20.54 -12.10
N LYS A 173 5.94 -20.95 -11.26
CA LYS A 173 5.64 -21.51 -9.94
C LYS A 173 5.97 -20.50 -8.86
N LEU A 174 5.02 -20.13 -8.02
CA LEU A 174 5.17 -19.13 -6.96
C LEU A 174 5.12 -19.79 -5.58
N GLY A 175 5.88 -19.23 -4.63
CA GLY A 175 5.95 -19.70 -3.27
C GLY A 175 6.95 -20.86 -3.03
N PRO A 176 6.92 -21.47 -1.83
CA PRO A 176 5.86 -21.35 -0.82
C PRO A 176 5.72 -19.94 -0.23
N GLY A 177 4.49 -19.47 -0.05
CA GLY A 177 4.21 -18.21 0.63
C GLY A 177 4.75 -18.19 2.06
N GLY A 178 5.21 -17.02 2.51
CA GLY A 178 5.74 -16.80 3.84
C GLY A 178 4.68 -16.94 4.95
N ARG A 179 5.04 -16.58 6.19
CA ARG A 179 4.12 -16.62 7.33
C ARG A 179 2.94 -15.63 7.22
N ASN A 180 3.12 -14.59 6.40
CA ASN A 180 2.08 -13.65 5.98
C ASN A 180 1.28 -14.16 4.75
N GLY A 181 1.53 -15.39 4.29
CA GLY A 181 0.85 -16.06 3.15
C GLY A 181 1.02 -15.32 1.83
N ILE A 182 1.99 -14.41 1.77
CA ILE A 182 2.43 -13.75 0.56
C ILE A 182 3.69 -14.47 0.07
N SER A 183 3.74 -14.77 -1.23
CA SER A 183 4.95 -15.13 -1.94
C SER A 183 5.38 -13.95 -2.81
N SER A 184 6.67 -13.63 -2.81
CA SER A 184 7.29 -12.62 -3.68
C SER A 184 8.47 -13.27 -4.39
N ASP A 185 8.30 -13.56 -5.67
CA ASP A 185 9.25 -14.37 -6.43
C ASP A 185 9.75 -13.61 -7.66
N ILE A 186 11.08 -13.49 -7.82
CA ILE A 186 11.65 -13.10 -9.12
C ILE A 186 11.53 -14.28 -10.08
N ARG A 187 10.91 -14.05 -11.24
CA ARG A 187 10.69 -15.06 -12.27
C ARG A 187 11.17 -14.57 -13.61
N ALA A 188 11.94 -15.39 -14.31
CA ALA A 188 12.28 -15.18 -15.70
C ALA A 188 11.01 -15.29 -16.56
N LEU A 189 10.87 -14.37 -17.52
CA LEU A 189 9.70 -14.28 -18.38
C LEU A 189 10.07 -14.45 -19.86
N PRO A 190 9.12 -14.89 -20.70
CA PRO A 190 9.30 -14.92 -22.15
C PRO A 190 9.56 -13.54 -22.74
N GLN A 191 10.16 -13.49 -23.93
CA GLN A 191 10.38 -12.25 -24.64
C GLN A 191 9.09 -11.65 -25.19
N HIS A 192 8.88 -10.37 -24.90
CA HIS A 192 7.82 -9.51 -25.43
C HIS A 192 8.39 -8.14 -25.81
N LYS A 193 7.56 -7.27 -26.41
CA LYS A 193 7.95 -5.90 -26.82
C LYS A 193 7.76 -4.91 -25.67
N ASP A 194 8.46 -3.78 -25.72
CA ASP A 194 8.20 -2.65 -24.82
C ASP A 194 6.73 -2.23 -24.87
N GLY A 195 6.12 -2.04 -23.71
CA GLY A 195 4.71 -1.69 -23.56
C GLY A 195 3.72 -2.83 -23.77
N ASP A 196 4.17 -4.05 -24.09
CA ASP A 196 3.25 -5.20 -24.12
C ASP A 196 2.68 -5.43 -22.71
N ILE A 197 1.36 -5.67 -22.65
CA ILE A 197 0.67 -6.10 -21.43
C ILE A 197 0.28 -7.56 -21.60
N VAL A 198 0.84 -8.43 -20.77
CA VAL A 198 0.66 -9.88 -20.86
C VAL A 198 0.00 -10.41 -19.60
N ALA A 199 -1.09 -11.16 -19.76
CA ALA A 199 -1.81 -11.77 -18.65
C ALA A 199 -1.12 -13.06 -18.15
N GLY A 200 -1.17 -13.29 -16.85
CA GLY A 200 -0.89 -14.57 -16.21
C GLY A 200 -2.09 -15.03 -15.39
N VAL A 201 -2.52 -16.27 -15.57
CA VAL A 201 -3.72 -16.81 -14.90
C VAL A 201 -3.33 -17.91 -13.93
N ALA A 202 -3.80 -17.83 -12.69
CA ALA A 202 -3.59 -18.85 -11.68
C ALA A 202 -4.25 -20.17 -12.09
N ASN A 203 -3.46 -21.24 -12.14
CA ASN A 203 -3.94 -22.60 -12.36
C ASN A 203 -4.40 -23.19 -11.02
N VAL A 204 -5.70 -23.02 -10.72
CA VAL A 204 -6.31 -23.35 -9.43
C VAL A 204 -7.54 -24.25 -9.60
N PRO A 205 -7.90 -25.06 -8.58
CA PRO A 205 -9.09 -25.90 -8.63
C PRO A 205 -10.37 -25.10 -8.86
N ARG A 206 -11.35 -25.70 -9.53
CA ARG A 206 -12.69 -25.12 -9.70
C ARG A 206 -13.29 -24.82 -8.32
N GLY A 207 -13.82 -23.62 -8.17
CA GLY A 207 -14.36 -23.11 -6.91
C GLY A 207 -13.46 -22.08 -6.26
N THR A 208 -12.14 -22.10 -6.43
CA THR A 208 -11.21 -21.07 -5.94
C THR A 208 -11.67 -19.67 -6.38
N ASN A 209 -11.57 -18.66 -5.50
CA ASN A 209 -11.97 -17.29 -5.79
C ASN A 209 -10.81 -16.29 -5.58
N GLY A 210 -11.05 -15.01 -5.84
CA GLY A 210 -10.08 -13.93 -5.69
C GLY A 210 -9.70 -13.32 -7.03
N ILE A 211 -8.51 -12.73 -7.09
CA ILE A 211 -7.95 -12.09 -8.28
C ILE A 211 -7.03 -13.14 -8.92
N LEU A 212 -7.58 -13.94 -9.82
CA LEU A 212 -6.89 -15.09 -10.40
C LEU A 212 -6.08 -14.75 -11.65
N GLU A 213 -6.17 -13.51 -12.13
CA GLU A 213 -5.41 -13.01 -13.27
C GLU A 213 -4.57 -11.81 -12.82
N MET A 214 -3.31 -11.79 -13.24
CA MET A 214 -2.44 -10.61 -13.17
C MET A 214 -2.11 -10.13 -14.56
N LYS A 215 -1.80 -8.84 -14.67
CA LYS A 215 -1.23 -8.19 -15.85
C LYS A 215 0.22 -7.82 -15.59
N THR A 216 1.08 -8.16 -16.55
CA THR A 216 2.49 -7.80 -16.54
C THR A 216 2.79 -6.82 -17.67
N VAL A 217 3.23 -5.61 -17.32
CA VAL A 217 3.67 -4.59 -18.27
C VAL A 217 5.15 -4.78 -18.57
N TYR A 218 5.54 -4.91 -19.84
CA TYR A 218 6.94 -5.02 -20.24
C TYR A 218 7.56 -3.64 -20.39
N ALA A 219 8.59 -3.35 -19.60
CA ALA A 219 9.31 -2.09 -19.63
C ALA A 219 10.77 -2.30 -20.06
N GLU A 220 11.13 -1.76 -21.22
CA GLU A 220 12.54 -1.65 -21.63
C GLU A 220 13.30 -0.75 -20.63
N PRO A 221 14.63 -0.85 -20.54
CA PRO A 221 15.37 -0.15 -19.48
C PRO A 221 15.40 1.37 -19.60
N ASP A 222 15.21 1.89 -20.81
CA ASP A 222 15.37 3.31 -21.13
C ASP A 222 14.00 3.95 -21.40
N GLY A 223 13.90 5.26 -21.22
CA GLY A 223 12.64 6.00 -21.31
C GLY A 223 12.20 6.58 -19.98
N TRP A 224 10.94 6.96 -19.89
CA TRP A 224 10.33 7.53 -18.68
C TRP A 224 9.46 6.48 -17.98
N ALA A 225 9.26 6.66 -16.68
CA ALA A 225 8.34 5.89 -15.88
C ALA A 225 7.71 6.80 -14.81
N ILE A 226 6.56 6.40 -14.27
CA ILE A 226 5.83 7.20 -13.29
C ILE A 226 5.79 6.47 -11.97
N ILE A 227 6.10 7.17 -10.88
CA ILE A 227 5.85 6.75 -9.51
C ILE A 227 4.80 7.70 -8.95
N SER A 228 3.63 7.17 -8.62
CA SER A 228 2.50 7.90 -8.08
C SER A 228 2.21 7.38 -6.68
N ASP A 229 2.15 8.27 -5.69
CA ASP A 229 1.44 7.95 -4.47
C ASP A 229 -0.07 7.76 -4.75
N VAL A 230 -0.78 7.09 -3.84
CA VAL A 230 -2.23 6.84 -3.99
C VAL A 230 -3.07 7.78 -3.12
N ASP A 231 -2.78 7.81 -1.83
CA ASP A 231 -3.67 8.33 -0.80
C ASP A 231 -3.50 9.85 -0.66
N ASP A 232 -4.59 10.59 -0.86
CA ASP A 232 -4.63 12.06 -1.00
C ASP A 232 -3.84 12.62 -2.22
N THR A 233 -3.13 11.79 -2.98
CA THR A 233 -2.57 12.14 -4.30
C THR A 233 -3.59 11.95 -5.43
N ILE A 234 -4.12 10.74 -5.58
CA ILE A 234 -5.10 10.38 -6.63
C ILE A 234 -6.45 9.93 -6.05
N LYS A 235 -6.47 9.40 -4.83
CA LYS A 235 -7.70 9.00 -4.13
C LYS A 235 -7.88 9.85 -2.88
N ILE A 236 -9.07 10.38 -2.63
CA ILE A 236 -9.34 11.10 -1.38
C ILE A 236 -9.35 10.11 -0.21
N THR A 237 -8.45 10.30 0.77
CA THR A 237 -8.26 9.39 1.91
C THR A 237 -8.38 10.09 3.26
N GLN A 238 -7.92 11.34 3.36
CA GLN A 238 -7.84 12.12 4.61
C GLN A 238 -6.86 11.50 5.61
N THR A 239 -5.62 11.24 5.19
CA THR A 239 -4.64 10.45 5.96
C THR A 239 -4.27 11.03 7.32
N GLY A 240 -4.48 12.33 7.58
CA GLY A 240 -4.32 12.90 8.91
C GLY A 240 -5.52 12.74 9.84
N ASP A 241 -6.62 12.11 9.44
CA ASP A 241 -7.78 11.87 10.30
C ASP A 241 -8.06 10.37 10.44
N PRO A 242 -7.94 9.76 11.64
CA PRO A 242 -8.15 8.32 11.78
C PRO A 242 -9.59 7.91 11.44
N ILE A 243 -10.59 8.75 11.73
CA ILE A 243 -11.98 8.48 11.33
C ILE A 243 -12.18 8.71 9.83
N GLY A 244 -11.55 9.76 9.28
CA GLY A 244 -11.48 10.02 7.84
C GLY A 244 -10.93 8.82 7.06
N ILE A 245 -9.80 8.24 7.49
CA ILE A 245 -9.21 7.02 6.92
C ILE A 245 -10.22 5.87 6.96
N LEU A 246 -10.81 5.59 8.13
CA LEU A 246 -11.76 4.47 8.25
C LEU A 246 -12.99 4.68 7.37
N ARG A 247 -13.49 5.91 7.28
CA ARG A 247 -14.65 6.27 6.45
C ARG A 247 -14.33 6.11 4.96
N SER A 248 -13.24 6.71 4.49
CA SER A 248 -12.83 6.66 3.07
C SER A 248 -12.47 5.24 2.64
N THR A 249 -11.85 4.47 3.53
CA THR A 249 -11.44 3.10 3.27
C THR A 249 -12.62 2.13 3.26
N PHE A 250 -13.52 2.17 4.25
CA PHE A 250 -14.52 1.11 4.42
C PHE A 250 -15.94 1.50 3.98
N ALA A 251 -16.34 2.76 4.14
CA ALA A 251 -17.75 3.15 4.03
C ALA A 251 -18.08 4.03 2.82
N ALA A 252 -17.19 4.93 2.44
CA ALA A 252 -17.43 5.87 1.36
C ALA A 252 -17.14 5.23 -0.01
N GLU A 253 -17.81 5.74 -1.05
CA GLU A 253 -17.37 5.52 -2.42
C GLU A 253 -15.99 6.14 -2.62
N ALA A 254 -15.12 5.43 -3.35
CA ALA A 254 -13.79 5.93 -3.61
C ALA A 254 -13.89 7.06 -4.65
N ALA A 255 -13.43 8.24 -4.28
CA ALA A 255 -13.48 9.40 -5.16
C ALA A 255 -12.07 9.74 -5.65
N PRO A 256 -11.87 9.90 -6.98
CA PRO A 256 -10.63 10.45 -7.50
C PRO A 256 -10.46 11.90 -7.08
N VAL A 257 -9.22 12.29 -6.86
CA VAL A 257 -8.87 13.71 -6.68
C VAL A 257 -9.18 14.45 -7.98
N PRO A 258 -9.93 15.57 -7.93
CA PRO A 258 -10.32 16.31 -9.13
C PRO A 258 -9.14 16.65 -10.05
N GLY A 259 -9.31 16.44 -11.35
CA GLY A 259 -8.30 16.75 -12.38
C GLY A 259 -7.19 15.70 -12.55
N MET A 260 -6.97 14.81 -11.58
CA MET A 260 -5.83 13.89 -11.61
C MET A 260 -5.93 12.82 -12.70
N SER A 261 -7.13 12.29 -12.99
CA SER A 261 -7.30 11.33 -14.10
C SER A 261 -6.92 11.95 -15.44
N LEU A 262 -7.36 13.19 -15.71
CA LEU A 262 -7.00 13.93 -16.93
C LEU A 262 -5.49 14.20 -17.01
N LEU A 263 -4.87 14.57 -15.89
CA LEU A 263 -3.43 14.74 -15.80
C LEU A 263 -2.68 13.44 -16.14
N TYR A 264 -3.16 12.28 -15.67
CA TYR A 264 -2.47 11.00 -15.88
C TYR A 264 -2.62 10.51 -17.32
N ASP A 265 -3.80 10.70 -17.92
CA ASP A 265 -4.03 10.47 -19.35
C ASP A 265 -3.12 11.36 -20.22
N TYR A 266 -2.96 12.62 -19.82
CA TYR A 266 -2.07 13.55 -20.49
C TYR A 266 -0.59 13.11 -20.36
N ILE A 267 -0.12 12.75 -19.15
CA ILE A 267 1.23 12.21 -18.93
C ILE A 267 1.48 11.00 -19.82
N GLN A 268 0.55 10.04 -19.85
CA GLN A 268 0.68 8.84 -20.69
C GLN A 268 0.82 9.18 -22.17
N THR A 269 0.13 10.24 -22.61
CA THR A 269 0.15 10.70 -23.99
C THR A 269 1.48 11.37 -24.37
N VAL A 270 2.00 12.26 -23.52
CA VAL A 270 3.21 13.05 -23.84
C VAL A 270 4.51 12.30 -23.59
N VAL A 271 4.49 11.32 -22.68
CA VAL A 271 5.67 10.52 -22.34
C VAL A 271 5.85 9.37 -23.33
N THR A 272 4.93 8.40 -23.28
CA THR A 272 4.76 7.29 -24.24
C THR A 272 3.66 6.38 -23.70
N LYS A 273 2.87 5.78 -24.61
CA LYS A 273 1.89 4.75 -24.25
C LYS A 273 2.50 3.51 -23.59
N SER A 274 3.82 3.30 -23.68
CA SER A 274 4.54 2.19 -23.05
C SER A 274 5.16 2.53 -21.68
N ALA A 275 4.99 3.75 -21.15
CA ALA A 275 5.56 4.12 -19.86
C ALA A 275 4.95 3.26 -18.74
N PRO A 276 5.77 2.57 -17.93
CA PRO A 276 5.25 1.81 -16.80
C PRO A 276 4.87 2.76 -15.67
N TRP A 277 3.77 2.40 -15.00
CA TRP A 277 3.26 3.09 -13.81
C TRP A 277 3.51 2.24 -12.58
N PHE A 278 3.97 2.91 -11.52
CA PHE A 278 4.11 2.35 -10.19
C PHE A 278 3.24 3.19 -9.24
N TYR A 279 2.20 2.58 -8.68
CA TYR A 279 1.37 3.17 -7.65
C TYR A 279 1.91 2.74 -6.29
N LEU A 280 2.46 3.66 -5.51
CA LEU A 280 3.16 3.38 -4.26
C LEU A 280 2.34 3.91 -3.07
N SER A 281 1.66 3.02 -2.36
CA SER A 281 0.89 3.39 -1.16
C SER A 281 1.46 2.74 0.09
N ALA A 282 1.40 3.48 1.20
CA ALA A 282 1.71 2.96 2.53
C ALA A 282 0.59 2.07 3.10
N SER A 283 -0.53 1.94 2.38
CA SER A 283 -1.63 1.01 2.68
C SER A 283 -1.17 -0.45 2.77
N PRO A 284 -1.81 -1.28 3.61
CA PRO A 284 -1.49 -2.69 3.73
C PRO A 284 -2.00 -3.49 2.52
N TYR A 285 -1.37 -4.63 2.22
CA TYR A 285 -1.78 -5.54 1.13
C TYR A 285 -3.25 -5.97 1.17
N ASN A 286 -3.90 -5.94 2.34
CA ASN A 286 -5.34 -6.20 2.48
C ASN A 286 -6.21 -5.30 1.58
N LEU A 287 -5.73 -4.10 1.25
CA LEU A 287 -6.43 -3.14 0.40
C LEU A 287 -6.15 -3.33 -1.10
N TYR A 288 -5.37 -4.34 -1.50
CA TYR A 288 -5.03 -4.54 -2.92
C TYR A 288 -6.25 -4.59 -3.83
N ALA A 289 -7.24 -5.45 -3.54
CA ALA A 289 -8.42 -5.58 -4.38
C ALA A 289 -9.17 -4.25 -4.55
N PHE A 290 -9.35 -3.51 -3.45
CA PHE A 290 -10.04 -2.22 -3.45
C PHE A 290 -9.29 -1.14 -4.24
N LEU A 291 -7.99 -1.00 -3.99
CA LEU A 291 -7.16 0.01 -4.66
C LEU A 291 -6.90 -0.35 -6.13
N HIS A 292 -6.78 -1.64 -6.45
CA HIS A 292 -6.63 -2.13 -7.81
C HIS A 292 -7.87 -1.85 -8.66
N GLU A 293 -9.06 -2.07 -8.12
CA GLU A 293 -10.33 -1.71 -8.79
C GLU A 293 -10.40 -0.21 -9.06
N PHE A 294 -10.13 0.61 -8.04
CA PHE A 294 -10.10 2.07 -8.17
C PHE A 294 -9.09 2.56 -9.22
N ILE A 295 -7.87 2.01 -9.22
CA ILE A 295 -6.85 2.36 -10.21
C ILE A 295 -7.30 1.99 -11.62
N ASN A 296 -7.85 0.80 -11.82
CA ASN A 296 -8.31 0.35 -13.13
C ASN A 296 -9.51 1.13 -13.67
N GLU A 297 -10.31 1.72 -12.78
CA GLU A 297 -11.45 2.56 -13.16
C GLU A 297 -11.01 3.95 -13.65
N PHE A 298 -10.04 4.56 -12.97
CA PHE A 298 -9.76 5.99 -13.12
C PHE A 298 -8.36 6.33 -13.68
N TYR A 299 -7.44 5.37 -13.76
CA TYR A 299 -6.02 5.64 -14.03
C TYR A 299 -5.39 4.59 -14.97
N PRO A 300 -4.22 4.91 -15.57
CA PRO A 300 -3.48 3.96 -16.38
C PRO A 300 -3.12 2.66 -15.64
N GLN A 301 -3.11 1.55 -16.36
CA GLN A 301 -2.68 0.26 -15.82
C GLN A 301 -1.24 0.35 -15.27
N GLY A 302 -1.01 -0.13 -14.05
CA GLY A 302 0.30 -0.10 -13.40
C GLY A 302 0.48 -1.12 -12.29
N THR A 303 1.71 -1.20 -11.78
CA THR A 303 2.07 -2.02 -10.63
C THR A 303 1.70 -1.30 -9.34
N LEU A 304 0.80 -1.89 -8.53
CA LEU A 304 0.45 -1.36 -7.21
C LEU A 304 1.34 -2.00 -6.13
N ILE A 305 2.13 -1.16 -5.45
CA ILE A 305 3.08 -1.54 -4.41
C ILE A 305 2.51 -1.12 -3.04
N LEU A 306 2.28 -2.11 -2.18
CA LEU A 306 1.67 -1.96 -0.86
C LEU A 306 2.61 -2.43 0.25
N ARG A 307 2.33 -1.96 1.47
CA ARG A 307 3.14 -2.30 2.64
C ARG A 307 2.87 -3.73 3.08
N ASP A 308 3.96 -4.45 3.35
CA ASP A 308 3.91 -5.77 4.01
C ASP A 308 3.58 -5.59 5.49
N ALA A 309 2.34 -5.22 5.77
CA ALA A 309 1.81 -5.12 7.12
C ALA A 309 1.18 -6.46 7.52
N SER A 310 1.32 -6.82 8.79
CA SER A 310 0.75 -8.07 9.29
C SER A 310 -0.77 -8.08 9.10
N TRP A 311 -1.24 -9.03 8.31
CA TRP A 311 -2.66 -9.30 8.07
C TRP A 311 -3.40 -9.47 9.41
N ARG A 312 -4.67 -9.02 9.47
CA ARG A 312 -5.59 -9.12 10.63
C ARG A 312 -5.40 -8.09 11.75
N ASN A 313 -5.07 -6.85 11.44
CA ASN A 313 -5.11 -5.76 12.42
C ASN A 313 -5.60 -4.44 11.80
N LEU A 314 -6.77 -3.94 12.23
CA LEU A 314 -7.29 -2.65 11.79
C LEU A 314 -6.52 -1.46 12.38
N ALA A 315 -5.98 -1.57 13.60
CA ALA A 315 -5.05 -0.56 14.10
C ALA A 315 -3.78 -0.52 13.22
N GLY A 316 -3.38 -1.67 12.68
CA GLY A 316 -2.28 -1.79 11.73
C GLY A 316 -2.49 -1.00 10.43
N LEU A 317 -3.73 -0.81 9.98
CA LEU A 317 -4.06 0.07 8.84
C LEU A 317 -3.73 1.54 9.16
N LEU A 318 -4.15 2.03 10.33
CA LEU A 318 -3.87 3.40 10.75
C LEU A 318 -2.38 3.61 10.91
N THR A 319 -1.70 2.69 11.60
CA THR A 319 -0.24 2.70 11.75
C THR A 319 0.47 2.69 10.39
N SER A 320 0.04 1.85 9.44
CA SER A 320 0.70 1.74 8.14
C SER A 320 0.62 3.03 7.33
N LEU A 321 -0.50 3.74 7.40
CA LEU A 321 -0.73 4.98 6.67
C LEU A 321 -0.11 6.22 7.32
N THR A 322 0.33 6.13 8.58
CA THR A 322 0.71 7.33 9.36
C THR A 322 2.04 7.24 10.09
N GLN A 323 2.72 6.10 10.07
CA GLN A 323 4.04 5.93 10.66
C GLN A 323 5.04 5.33 9.67
N ALA A 324 6.28 5.82 9.74
CA ALA A 324 7.41 5.35 8.91
C ALA A 324 7.08 5.38 7.41
N THR A 325 6.28 6.37 6.98
CA THR A 325 5.84 6.47 5.58
C THR A 325 7.01 6.81 4.66
N GLN A 326 7.91 7.72 5.08
CA GLN A 326 9.13 8.05 4.34
C GLN A 326 10.02 6.83 4.13
N GLU A 327 10.42 6.14 5.20
CA GLU A 327 11.35 5.00 5.12
C GLU A 327 10.79 3.90 4.22
N TYR A 328 9.51 3.59 4.37
CA TYR A 328 8.83 2.64 3.50
C TYR A 328 8.87 3.09 2.03
N LYS A 329 8.53 4.35 1.73
CA LYS A 329 8.52 4.86 0.35
C LYS A 329 9.93 4.83 -0.26
N VAL A 330 10.95 5.25 0.49
CA VAL A 330 12.36 5.18 0.07
C VAL A 330 12.78 3.73 -0.23
N ASP A 331 12.52 2.80 0.67
CA ASP A 331 12.85 1.38 0.48
C ASP A 331 12.15 0.76 -0.75
N ARG A 332 10.88 1.11 -0.98
CA ARG A 332 10.16 0.65 -2.19
C ARG A 332 10.69 1.32 -3.46
N MET A 333 11.06 2.59 -3.41
CA MET A 333 11.66 3.27 -4.56
C MET A 333 13.07 2.77 -4.87
N ASP A 334 13.87 2.38 -3.86
CA ASP A 334 15.14 1.68 -4.05
C ASP A 334 14.96 0.39 -4.85
N LYS A 335 13.91 -0.37 -4.54
CA LYS A 335 13.54 -1.58 -5.25
C LYS A 335 13.16 -1.28 -6.71
N ILE A 336 12.34 -0.26 -6.97
CA ILE A 336 12.01 0.18 -8.34
C ILE A 336 13.28 0.61 -9.09
N HIS A 337 14.17 1.37 -8.44
CA HIS A 337 15.45 1.77 -9.02
C HIS A 337 16.30 0.55 -9.40
N SER A 338 16.31 -0.50 -8.57
CA SER A 338 17.04 -1.74 -8.88
C SER A 338 16.54 -2.44 -10.16
N TRP A 339 15.26 -2.29 -10.48
CA TRP A 339 14.64 -2.85 -11.69
C TRP A 339 14.87 -1.98 -12.92
N LEU A 340 14.74 -0.66 -12.76
CA LEU A 340 14.77 0.32 -13.85
C LEU A 340 15.74 1.47 -13.56
N PRO A 341 17.05 1.20 -13.39
CA PRO A 341 18.03 2.21 -12.96
C PRO A 341 18.31 3.26 -14.05
N ARG A 342 18.01 2.94 -15.32
CA ARG A 342 18.27 3.84 -16.47
C ARG A 342 17.04 4.65 -16.91
N ARG A 343 15.85 4.33 -16.41
CA ARG A 343 14.67 5.14 -16.67
C ARG A 343 14.75 6.45 -15.89
N THR A 344 14.06 7.47 -16.40
CA THR A 344 13.84 8.70 -15.65
C THR A 344 12.43 8.71 -15.08
N MET A 345 12.30 9.00 -13.79
CA MET A 345 11.04 8.98 -13.07
C MET A 345 10.39 10.35 -13.07
N ILE A 346 9.07 10.37 -13.25
CA ILE A 346 8.18 11.43 -12.78
C ILE A 346 7.59 10.93 -11.46
N CYS A 347 7.83 11.64 -10.37
CA CYS A 347 7.29 11.33 -9.05
C CYS A 347 6.13 12.26 -8.74
N ILE A 348 4.97 11.71 -8.37
CA ILE A 348 3.75 12.46 -8.06
C ILE A 348 3.30 12.04 -6.69
N GLY A 349 3.11 13.00 -5.80
CA GLY A 349 2.70 12.74 -4.41
C GLY A 349 1.93 13.90 -3.82
N ASP A 350 1.68 13.85 -2.52
CA ASP A 350 0.88 14.83 -1.81
C ASP A 350 1.65 15.49 -0.66
N SER A 351 1.09 16.57 -0.12
CA SER A 351 1.68 17.29 1.01
C SER A 351 1.27 16.73 2.38
N THR A 352 0.28 15.85 2.48
CA THR A 352 -0.19 15.31 3.77
C THR A 352 0.71 14.21 4.34
N GLN A 353 1.38 13.45 3.47
CA GLN A 353 2.36 12.42 3.84
C GLN A 353 3.81 12.87 3.57
N SER A 354 4.76 11.96 3.77
CA SER A 354 6.21 12.22 3.59
C SER A 354 6.72 12.07 2.15
N ASP A 355 5.88 12.31 1.14
CA ASP A 355 6.29 12.28 -0.27
C ASP A 355 7.40 13.27 -0.61
N PRO A 356 7.34 14.55 -0.16
CA PRO A 356 8.42 15.50 -0.43
C PRO A 356 9.77 14.99 0.07
N GLU A 357 9.80 14.49 1.31
CA GLU A 357 11.01 13.99 1.94
C GLU A 357 11.54 12.74 1.23
N ALA A 358 10.68 11.77 0.92
CA ALA A 358 11.07 10.56 0.21
C ALA A 358 11.60 10.85 -1.19
N TYR A 359 10.92 11.68 -1.97
CA TYR A 359 11.35 12.03 -3.33
C TYR A 359 12.64 12.85 -3.34
N GLY A 360 12.79 13.79 -2.40
CA GLY A 360 14.04 14.54 -2.23
C GLY A 360 15.22 13.63 -1.85
N GLU A 361 15.00 12.67 -0.96
CA GLU A 361 16.02 11.68 -0.58
C GLU A 361 16.44 10.82 -1.78
N MET A 362 15.46 10.29 -2.52
CA MET A 362 15.73 9.47 -3.70
C MET A 362 16.43 10.23 -4.82
N TYR A 363 16.12 11.52 -5.02
CA TYR A 363 16.82 12.37 -5.98
C TYR A 363 18.31 12.51 -5.62
N ARG A 364 18.61 12.76 -4.34
CA ARG A 364 19.99 12.90 -3.85
C ARG A 364 20.73 11.56 -3.91
N LYS A 365 20.05 10.46 -3.61
CA LYS A 365 20.61 9.11 -3.61
C LYS A 365 20.96 8.62 -5.02
N TYR A 366 20.10 8.90 -6.00
CA TYR A 366 20.29 8.52 -7.40
C TYR A 366 20.18 9.72 -8.34
N PRO A 367 21.27 10.50 -8.50
CA PRO A 367 21.28 11.66 -9.37
C PRO A 367 20.83 11.31 -10.80
N LYS A 368 19.97 12.15 -11.39
CA LYS A 368 19.37 12.00 -12.73
C LYS A 368 18.30 10.91 -12.88
N TRP A 369 18.07 10.08 -11.86
CA TRP A 369 17.01 9.07 -11.91
C TRP A 369 15.63 9.72 -11.83
N ILE A 370 15.43 10.70 -10.95
CA ILE A 370 14.20 11.50 -10.92
C ILE A 370 14.38 12.76 -11.78
N GLY A 371 13.47 12.94 -12.75
CA GLY A 371 13.50 14.08 -13.68
C GLY A 371 12.46 15.15 -13.39
N LEU A 372 11.38 14.79 -12.68
CA LEU A 372 10.31 15.70 -12.29
C LEU A 372 9.64 15.18 -11.01
N ILE A 373 9.33 16.09 -10.09
CA ILE A 373 8.60 15.86 -8.85
C ILE A 373 7.42 16.82 -8.83
N LEU A 374 6.22 16.31 -8.61
CA LEU A 374 4.98 17.07 -8.49
C LEU A 374 4.35 16.74 -7.14
N ILE A 375 4.19 17.75 -6.28
CA ILE A 375 3.58 17.62 -4.96
C ILE A 375 2.24 18.33 -4.96
N ARG A 376 1.16 17.58 -4.82
CA ARG A 376 -0.17 18.13 -4.62
C ARG A 376 -0.26 18.77 -3.25
N ARG A 377 -0.52 20.07 -3.22
CA ARG A 377 -0.88 20.80 -2.01
C ARG A 377 -2.33 20.49 -1.65
N VAL A 378 -2.52 19.84 -0.51
CA VAL A 378 -3.86 19.53 -0.02
C VAL A 378 -4.39 20.71 0.79
N GLU A 379 -5.55 21.26 0.43
CA GLU A 379 -6.07 22.52 1.03
C GLU A 379 -7.43 22.36 1.75
N ASN A 380 -8.25 21.37 1.37
CA ASN A 380 -9.68 21.31 1.75
C ASN A 380 -10.06 20.11 2.64
N ILE A 381 -9.19 19.70 3.57
CA ILE A 381 -9.50 18.63 4.52
C ILE A 381 -9.65 19.24 5.91
N ALA A 382 -10.57 18.72 6.73
CA ALA A 382 -10.70 19.05 8.16
C ALA A 382 -9.53 18.49 9.00
N GLU A 383 -8.32 18.57 8.45
CA GLU A 383 -7.11 17.96 8.93
C GLU A 383 -6.32 18.98 9.75
N VAL A 384 -6.22 18.71 11.05
CA VAL A 384 -5.42 19.55 11.96
C VAL A 384 -3.94 19.38 11.59
N GLY A 385 -3.22 20.48 11.42
CA GLY A 385 -1.80 20.47 11.05
C GLY A 385 -1.52 20.67 9.56
N LEU A 386 -2.54 20.94 8.73
CA LEU A 386 -2.37 21.27 7.32
C LEU A 386 -1.45 22.47 7.06
N GLU A 387 -1.48 23.48 7.92
CA GLU A 387 -0.60 24.67 7.80
C GLU A 387 0.87 24.26 7.84
N GLU A 388 1.23 23.38 8.77
CA GLU A 388 2.59 22.86 8.89
C GLU A 388 2.94 21.89 7.76
N LYS A 389 2.02 21.02 7.38
CA LYS A 389 2.20 20.09 6.25
C LYS A 389 2.44 20.83 4.92
N ASN A 390 1.84 22.01 4.77
CA ASN A 390 1.98 22.89 3.61
C ASN A 390 2.99 24.02 3.81
N ASP A 391 3.78 24.01 4.88
CA ASP A 391 4.77 25.05 5.14
C ASP A 391 5.83 25.06 4.01
N PRO A 392 6.03 26.20 3.31
CA PRO A 392 7.03 26.29 2.25
C PRO A 392 8.44 25.86 2.68
N SER A 393 8.83 26.17 3.92
CA SER A 393 10.15 25.80 4.46
C SER A 393 10.34 24.29 4.61
N ARG A 394 9.24 23.53 4.77
CA ARG A 394 9.26 22.07 4.76
C ARG A 394 9.69 21.56 3.38
N PHE A 395 9.08 22.08 2.32
CA PHE A 395 9.42 21.66 0.95
C PHE A 395 10.85 22.07 0.59
N GLU A 396 11.29 23.27 0.94
CA GLU A 396 12.69 23.71 0.76
C GLU A 396 13.68 22.78 1.48
N LYS A 397 13.35 22.36 2.71
CA LYS A 397 14.16 21.40 3.47
C LYS A 397 14.16 20.02 2.82
N ALA A 398 13.00 19.51 2.42
CA ALA A 398 12.85 18.20 1.78
C ALA A 398 13.62 18.12 0.45
N PHE A 399 13.56 19.19 -0.33
CA PHE A 399 14.21 19.33 -1.63
C PHE A 399 15.53 20.11 -1.58
N LYS A 400 16.17 20.16 -0.39
CA LYS A 400 17.52 20.69 -0.27
C LYS A 400 18.45 19.99 -1.27
N ASP A 401 19.25 20.78 -1.99
CA ASP A 401 20.18 20.35 -3.03
C ASP A 401 19.51 19.71 -4.26
N VAL A 402 18.18 19.85 -4.41
CA VAL A 402 17.43 19.52 -5.62
C VAL A 402 17.16 20.81 -6.41
N PRO A 403 17.49 20.88 -7.71
CA PRO A 403 17.22 22.08 -8.51
C PRO A 403 15.73 22.43 -8.52
N GLU A 404 15.39 23.71 -8.35
CA GLU A 404 14.00 24.22 -8.40
C GLU A 404 13.26 23.86 -9.70
N SER A 405 13.99 23.58 -10.78
CA SER A 405 13.38 23.15 -12.04
C SER A 405 12.80 21.73 -11.99
N VAL A 406 13.19 20.91 -11.01
CA VAL A 406 12.81 19.51 -10.89
C VAL A 406 11.56 19.31 -10.04
N TRP A 407 11.29 20.16 -9.06
CA TRP A 407 10.18 19.95 -8.12
C TRP A 407 9.19 21.12 -8.13
N HIS A 408 7.90 20.80 -8.11
CA HIS A 408 6.82 21.79 -8.16
C HIS A 408 5.71 21.40 -7.19
N VAL A 409 5.24 22.36 -6.40
CA VAL A 409 4.05 22.22 -5.55
C VAL A 409 2.87 22.85 -6.31
N TYR A 410 1.74 22.15 -6.38
CA TYR A 410 0.57 22.60 -7.16
C TYR A 410 -0.73 22.39 -6.37
N SER A 411 -1.72 23.26 -6.61
CA SER A 411 -3.08 23.10 -6.05
C SER A 411 -4.07 22.64 -7.12
N ASP A 412 -3.87 23.05 -8.38
CA ASP A 412 -4.63 22.58 -9.53
C ASP A 412 -3.78 21.67 -10.44
N ALA A 413 -4.33 20.52 -10.82
CA ALA A 413 -3.68 19.54 -11.69
C ALA A 413 -3.33 20.11 -13.08
N GLU A 414 -4.10 21.08 -13.60
CA GLU A 414 -3.83 21.70 -14.90
C GLU A 414 -2.48 22.44 -14.91
N GLU A 415 -2.05 22.99 -13.77
CA GLU A 415 -0.76 23.68 -13.66
C GLU A 415 0.42 22.76 -13.97
N CYS A 416 0.25 21.44 -13.80
CA CYS A 416 1.31 20.45 -14.00
C CYS A 416 1.71 20.30 -15.47
N TYR A 417 0.83 20.64 -16.42
CA TYR A 417 1.05 20.35 -17.85
C TYR A 417 2.32 21.03 -18.36
N LYS A 418 2.51 22.31 -18.00
CA LYS A 418 3.70 23.09 -18.39
C LYS A 418 5.01 22.51 -17.83
N TYR A 419 4.98 21.91 -16.64
CA TYR A 419 6.15 21.32 -16.00
C TYR A 419 6.51 19.99 -16.66
N ILE A 420 5.50 19.18 -16.99
CA ILE A 420 5.64 17.92 -17.72
C ILE A 420 6.23 18.18 -19.11
N ASP A 421 5.63 19.10 -19.88
CA ASP A 421 6.11 19.46 -21.22
C ASP A 421 7.58 19.89 -21.21
N LYS A 422 7.94 20.73 -20.23
CA LYS A 422 9.32 21.21 -20.06
C LYS A 422 10.27 20.06 -19.74
N ALA A 423 9.90 19.15 -18.83
CA ALA A 423 10.74 18.03 -18.43
C ALA A 423 10.94 17.03 -19.58
N VAL A 424 9.86 16.64 -20.27
CA VAL A 424 9.88 15.71 -21.40
C VAL A 424 10.69 16.28 -22.56
N SER A 425 10.46 17.56 -22.92
CA SER A 425 11.20 18.25 -23.98
C SER A 425 12.70 18.39 -23.66
N ALA A 426 13.06 18.67 -22.41
CA ALA A 426 14.45 18.80 -22.00
C ALA A 426 15.22 17.47 -22.10
N LYS A 427 14.54 16.33 -21.87
CA LYS A 427 15.15 15.01 -22.07
C LYS A 427 15.29 14.66 -23.55
N ALA A 428 14.29 14.97 -24.37
CA ALA A 428 14.34 14.74 -25.81
C ALA A 428 15.48 15.49 -26.53
N ARG A 429 15.89 16.66 -26.01
CA ARG A 429 17.05 17.42 -26.53
C ARG A 429 18.42 16.86 -26.12
N LYS A 430 18.46 15.99 -25.11
CA LYS A 430 19.69 15.42 -24.54
C LYS A 430 19.96 13.98 -25.00
N ALA A 431 18.93 13.29 -25.48
CA ALA A 431 19.00 11.99 -26.15
C ALA A 431 19.35 12.19 -27.63
#